data_AF-A0A2D9B6I3-F1
#
_entry.id   AF-A0A2D9B6I3-F1
#
_cell.length_a   1.000
_cell.length_b   1.000
_cell.length_c   1.000
_cell.angle_alpha   90.00
_cell.angle_beta   90.00
_cell.angle_gamma   90.00
#
_symmetry.space_group_name_H-M   'P 1'
#
loop_
_entity.id
_entity.type
_entity.pdbx_description
1 polymer ?
#
loop_
_entity_poly.entity_id
_entity_poly.type
_entity_poly.pdbx_seq_one_letter_code
_entity_poly.pdbx_strand_id
1 'polypeptide(L)'
;MREPSLHIREKELALVLKDIKKFYDINKISTEKLATIILNKSKGKSCNNRLVIISNEKLNRKTNQVLKSKKEDASLLSSLIYMLRQKKKHRGITRIDQDHRDWPKLKKLALVCLDFCNDNNLDKKAGFIRYLQIGLDKITSYRNYIGKLLDMAESINQEYELLLQIQDDTNKPETQEIHDYYVSKISKNTGLSENYKNKPNKYISFIKVRELTDELDIPFDIYIDAQFEALAWANSFPDPNQLVGDKAMERLNKYLYENKIRKKGKKEIKTNDELKDALLKLKLKTRKK
;
A
#
# COMPACT_ATOMS: atom_id res chain seq x y z
N MET A 1 -7.59 7.38 34.83
CA MET A 1 -8.12 8.09 33.65
C MET A 1 -6.98 8.21 32.64
N ARG A 2 -7.17 7.89 31.36
CA ARG A 2 -6.07 7.94 30.36
C ARG A 2 -5.65 9.40 30.12
N GLU A 3 -4.35 9.65 30.03
CA GLU A 3 -3.81 10.98 29.72
C GLU A 3 -4.15 11.36 28.26
N PRO A 4 -4.70 12.56 28.00
CA PRO A 4 -5.05 12.96 26.64
C PRO A 4 -3.82 13.20 25.77
N SER A 5 -3.73 12.52 24.62
CA SER A 5 -2.68 12.70 23.62
C SER A 5 -3.21 13.34 22.33
N LEU A 6 -2.39 14.14 21.63
CA LEU A 6 -2.76 14.78 20.36
C LEU A 6 -1.80 14.38 19.23
N HIS A 7 -2.35 13.89 18.13
CA HIS A 7 -1.63 13.65 16.89
C HIS A 7 -2.26 14.52 15.79
N ILE A 8 -1.58 15.58 15.36
CA ILE A 8 -2.11 16.59 14.44
C ILE A 8 -1.04 17.02 13.44
N ARG A 9 -1.41 17.32 12.19
CA ARG A 9 -0.48 17.88 11.20
C ARG A 9 -0.13 19.33 11.56
N GLU A 10 1.11 19.72 11.34
CA GLU A 10 1.63 21.06 11.65
C GLU A 10 0.75 22.20 11.07
N LYS A 11 0.33 22.08 9.81
CA LYS A 11 -0.55 23.06 9.15
C LYS A 11 -1.90 23.23 9.86
N GLU A 12 -2.47 22.14 10.39
CA GLU A 12 -3.75 22.17 11.09
C GLU A 12 -3.61 22.74 12.51
N LEU A 13 -2.51 22.42 13.18
CA LEU A 13 -2.15 22.99 14.48
C LEU A 13 -1.98 24.52 14.37
N ALA A 14 -1.31 25.01 13.32
CA ALA A 14 -1.14 26.44 13.07
C ALA A 14 -2.50 27.17 12.94
N LEU A 15 -3.49 26.54 12.29
CA LEU A 15 -4.84 27.09 12.19
C LEU A 15 -5.57 27.13 13.54
N VAL A 16 -5.42 26.09 14.37
CA VAL A 16 -5.99 26.07 15.73
C VAL A 16 -5.38 27.17 16.59
N LEU A 17 -4.05 27.34 16.54
CA LEU A 17 -3.36 28.38 17.28
C LEU A 17 -3.76 29.79 16.82
N LYS A 18 -3.94 29.99 15.51
CA LYS A 18 -4.44 31.25 14.95
C LYS A 18 -5.86 31.58 15.45
N ASP A 19 -6.72 30.57 15.55
CA ASP A 19 -8.08 30.72 16.08
C ASP A 19 -8.06 31.04 17.58
N ILE A 20 -7.22 30.36 18.37
CA ILE A 20 -7.07 30.64 19.80
C ILE A 20 -6.60 32.07 20.03
N LYS A 21 -5.58 32.53 19.28
CA LYS A 21 -5.09 33.92 19.34
C LYS A 21 -6.15 34.97 19.05
N LYS A 22 -7.19 34.62 18.28
CA LYS A 22 -8.28 35.54 17.92
C LYS A 22 -9.29 35.72 19.05
N PHE A 23 -9.55 34.66 19.83
CA PHE A 23 -10.62 34.64 20.82
C PHE A 23 -10.13 34.68 22.27
N TYR A 24 -8.84 34.47 22.50
CA TYR A 24 -8.24 34.38 23.82
C TYR A 24 -6.96 35.21 23.90
N ASP A 25 -6.83 35.97 24.99
CA ASP A 25 -5.57 36.61 25.36
C ASP A 25 -4.65 35.57 26.00
N ILE A 26 -3.74 35.01 25.19
CA ILE A 26 -2.89 33.88 25.56
C ILE A 26 -1.98 34.22 26.74
N ASN A 27 -1.63 35.50 26.91
CA ASN A 27 -0.73 35.94 27.98
C ASN A 27 -1.39 35.96 29.37
N LYS A 28 -2.72 35.79 29.44
CA LYS A 28 -3.50 35.80 30.69
C LYS A 28 -4.06 34.42 31.08
N ILE A 29 -3.67 33.37 30.37
CA ILE A 29 -4.21 32.01 30.56
C ILE A 29 -3.08 31.11 31.07
N SER A 30 -3.35 30.32 32.12
CA SER A 30 -2.37 29.35 32.62
C SER A 30 -2.05 28.29 31.57
N THR A 31 -0.83 27.75 31.61
CA THR A 31 -0.33 26.78 30.64
C THR A 31 -1.22 25.53 30.55
N GLU A 32 -1.76 25.07 31.67
CA GLU A 32 -2.64 23.89 31.77
C GLU A 32 -3.99 24.15 31.09
N LYS A 33 -4.53 25.37 31.27
CA LYS A 33 -5.78 25.79 30.65
C LYS A 33 -5.59 25.99 29.15
N LEU A 34 -4.45 26.53 28.73
CA LEU A 34 -4.08 26.65 27.32
C LEU A 34 -3.93 25.28 26.66
N ALA A 35 -3.23 24.33 27.31
CA ALA A 35 -3.11 22.95 26.83
C ALA A 35 -4.49 22.29 26.67
N THR A 36 -5.39 22.49 27.63
CA THR A 36 -6.78 21.98 27.56
C THR A 36 -7.55 22.59 26.38
N ILE A 37 -7.41 23.90 26.14
CA ILE A 37 -8.05 24.59 25.01
C ILE A 37 -7.51 24.08 23.67
N ILE A 38 -6.20 23.92 23.55
CA ILE A 38 -5.54 23.39 22.35
C ILE A 38 -6.04 21.96 22.09
N LEU A 39 -6.03 21.10 23.11
CA LEU A 39 -6.52 19.73 23.00
C LEU A 39 -7.97 19.69 22.54
N ASN A 40 -8.85 20.48 23.18
CA ASN A 40 -10.27 20.50 22.85
C ASN A 40 -10.56 21.03 21.43
N LYS A 41 -9.93 22.14 21.01
CA LYS A 41 -10.10 22.68 19.65
C LYS A 41 -9.45 21.80 18.57
N SER A 42 -8.43 21.02 18.92
CA SER A 42 -7.73 20.13 18.00
C SER A 42 -8.42 18.77 17.80
N LYS A 43 -9.41 18.40 18.64
CA LYS A 43 -10.13 17.11 18.52
C LYS A 43 -10.73 16.87 17.14
N GLY A 44 -11.23 17.88 16.45
CA GLY A 44 -11.78 17.76 15.08
C GLY A 44 -10.75 17.78 13.94
N LYS A 45 -9.48 18.02 14.27
CA LYS A 45 -8.35 18.14 13.32
C LYS A 45 -7.23 17.14 13.59
N SER A 46 -7.37 16.36 14.66
CA SER A 46 -6.48 15.25 15.01
C SER A 46 -6.54 14.19 13.92
N CYS A 47 -5.39 13.66 13.50
CA CYS A 47 -5.33 12.61 12.48
C CYS A 47 -6.06 11.33 12.92
N ASN A 48 -6.23 11.14 14.23
CA ASN A 48 -6.95 10.00 14.81
C ASN A 48 -8.48 10.15 14.73
N ASN A 49 -9.00 11.36 14.45
CA ASN A 49 -10.42 11.65 14.32
C ASN A 49 -10.84 11.78 12.84
N ARG A 50 -10.55 10.77 12.02
CA ARG A 50 -11.21 10.58 10.71
C ARG A 50 -12.68 10.15 10.81
N LEU A 51 -13.23 10.08 12.03
CA LEU A 51 -14.63 9.76 12.27
C LEU A 51 -15.21 10.81 13.22
N VAL A 52 -16.24 11.52 12.73
CA VAL A 52 -17.16 12.37 13.48
C VAL A 52 -16.61 13.74 13.92
N ILE A 53 -16.84 14.75 13.07
CA ILE A 53 -17.45 16.07 13.36
C ILE A 53 -17.57 16.76 12.01
N ILE A 54 -18.73 16.61 11.37
CA ILE A 54 -19.09 17.45 10.23
C ILE A 54 -20.01 18.52 10.81
N SER A 55 -19.54 19.76 10.87
CA SER A 55 -20.34 20.90 11.28
C SER A 55 -21.40 21.22 10.20
N ASN A 56 -22.63 21.41 10.68
CA ASN A 56 -23.90 21.24 9.99
C ASN A 56 -24.22 22.16 8.79
N GLU A 57 -23.37 23.12 8.39
CA GLU A 57 -23.65 23.98 7.22
C GLU A 57 -22.95 23.54 5.92
N LYS A 58 -21.72 23.04 6.02
CA LYS A 58 -21.06 22.37 4.88
C LYS A 58 -21.66 20.99 4.62
N LEU A 59 -22.22 20.36 5.65
CA LEU A 59 -23.00 19.13 5.49
C LEU A 59 -24.29 19.41 4.71
N ASN A 60 -25.02 20.50 4.89
CA ASN A 60 -26.21 20.77 4.06
C ASN A 60 -25.88 21.02 2.58
N ARG A 61 -24.77 21.71 2.26
CA ARG A 61 -24.34 21.87 0.85
C ARG A 61 -23.80 20.57 0.24
N LYS A 62 -23.05 19.76 1.00
CA LYS A 62 -22.64 18.43 0.55
C LYS A 62 -23.80 17.42 0.56
N THR A 63 -24.78 17.52 1.43
CA THR A 63 -25.98 16.64 1.48
C THR A 63 -26.89 16.93 0.28
N ASN A 64 -27.03 18.20 -0.12
CA ASN A 64 -27.70 18.54 -1.38
C ASN A 64 -26.89 18.13 -2.64
N GLN A 65 -25.59 17.93 -2.52
CA GLN A 65 -24.73 17.39 -3.58
C GLN A 65 -24.64 15.83 -3.55
N VAL A 66 -24.77 15.22 -2.37
CA VAL A 66 -24.79 13.77 -2.07
C VAL A 66 -26.16 13.16 -2.40
N LEU A 67 -27.22 13.96 -2.38
CA LEU A 67 -28.51 13.64 -3.02
C LEU A 67 -28.42 13.56 -4.56
N LYS A 68 -27.29 13.97 -5.15
CA LYS A 68 -26.90 13.76 -6.55
C LYS A 68 -25.63 12.92 -6.68
N SER A 69 -25.54 11.76 -6.01
CA SER A 69 -25.11 10.62 -6.83
C SER A 69 -26.18 10.52 -7.91
N LYS A 70 -25.86 10.93 -9.15
CA LYS A 70 -26.89 10.98 -10.18
C LYS A 70 -27.45 9.57 -10.27
N LYS A 71 -28.77 9.41 -10.34
CA LYS A 71 -29.42 8.11 -10.63
C LYS A 71 -28.69 7.37 -11.77
N GLU A 72 -28.14 8.15 -12.71
CA GLU A 72 -27.21 7.75 -13.76
C GLU A 72 -25.95 7.02 -13.26
N ASP A 73 -25.21 7.54 -12.28
CA ASP A 73 -23.98 6.95 -11.74
C ASP A 73 -24.25 5.58 -11.08
N ALA A 74 -25.32 5.49 -10.28
CA ALA A 74 -25.74 4.22 -9.68
C ALA A 74 -26.22 3.21 -10.74
N SER A 75 -26.91 3.68 -11.79
CA SER A 75 -27.35 2.85 -12.91
C SER A 75 -26.15 2.34 -13.74
N LEU A 76 -25.16 3.20 -13.97
CA LEU A 76 -23.89 2.84 -14.60
C LEU A 76 -23.19 1.77 -13.77
N LEU A 77 -23.02 2.01 -12.47
CA LEU A 77 -22.37 1.06 -11.56
C LEU A 77 -23.09 -0.30 -11.52
N SER A 78 -24.44 -0.30 -11.45
CA SER A 78 -25.25 -1.54 -11.52
C SER A 78 -24.93 -2.34 -12.79
N SER A 79 -24.88 -1.65 -13.93
CA SER A 79 -24.63 -2.26 -15.24
C SER A 79 -23.19 -2.81 -15.32
N LEU A 80 -22.22 -2.06 -14.81
CA LEU A 80 -20.81 -2.50 -14.75
C LEU A 80 -20.64 -3.74 -13.85
N ILE A 81 -21.25 -3.74 -12.67
CA ILE A 81 -21.22 -4.89 -11.75
C ILE A 81 -21.82 -6.13 -12.44
N TYR A 82 -22.98 -5.97 -13.08
CA TYR A 82 -23.63 -7.06 -13.81
C TYR A 82 -22.69 -7.66 -14.87
N MET A 83 -22.11 -6.82 -15.74
CA MET A 83 -21.19 -7.25 -16.79
C MET A 83 -19.92 -7.90 -16.23
N LEU A 84 -19.29 -7.32 -15.21
CA LEU A 84 -18.06 -7.87 -14.62
C LEU A 84 -18.32 -9.23 -13.94
N ARG A 85 -19.47 -9.38 -13.25
CA ARG A 85 -19.86 -10.67 -12.66
C ARG A 85 -20.18 -11.71 -13.72
N GLN A 86 -20.80 -11.33 -14.84
CA GLN A 86 -21.04 -12.22 -15.99
C GLN A 86 -19.71 -12.70 -16.60
N LYS A 87 -18.78 -11.78 -16.85
CA LYS A 87 -17.44 -12.09 -17.39
C LYS A 87 -16.71 -13.10 -16.50
N LYS A 88 -16.85 -12.98 -15.17
CA LYS A 88 -16.27 -13.89 -14.18
C LYS A 88 -17.12 -15.16 -13.92
N LYS A 89 -18.22 -15.36 -14.64
CA LYS A 89 -19.11 -16.54 -14.53
C LYS A 89 -19.64 -16.80 -13.12
N HIS A 90 -19.95 -15.74 -12.36
CA HIS A 90 -20.53 -15.88 -11.03
C HIS A 90 -21.97 -16.42 -11.08
N ARG A 91 -22.41 -17.11 -10.01
CA ARG A 91 -23.80 -17.59 -9.87
C ARG A 91 -24.70 -16.50 -9.28
N GLY A 92 -26.01 -16.57 -9.57
CA GLY A 92 -27.02 -15.65 -9.02
C GLY A 92 -26.78 -14.18 -9.40
N ILE A 93 -26.62 -13.92 -10.70
CA ILE A 93 -26.40 -12.57 -11.22
C ILE A 93 -27.77 -11.95 -11.53
N THR A 94 -28.16 -10.98 -10.71
CA THR A 94 -29.35 -10.16 -10.94
C THR A 94 -28.92 -8.71 -11.04
N ARG A 95 -29.54 -7.96 -11.97
CA ARG A 95 -29.31 -6.52 -12.08
C ARG A 95 -30.01 -5.82 -10.91
N ILE A 96 -29.35 -4.81 -10.36
CA ILE A 96 -29.90 -4.01 -9.26
C ILE A 96 -30.50 -2.76 -9.89
N ASP A 97 -31.82 -2.68 -9.90
CA ASP A 97 -32.57 -1.52 -10.35
C ASP A 97 -32.94 -0.62 -9.15
N GLN A 98 -33.77 0.40 -9.42
CA GLN A 98 -34.16 1.40 -8.43
C GLN A 98 -35.03 0.85 -7.29
N ASP A 99 -35.81 -0.19 -7.58
CA ASP A 99 -36.76 -0.77 -6.65
C ASP A 99 -36.13 -1.90 -5.82
N HIS A 100 -34.94 -2.37 -6.23
CA HIS A 100 -34.18 -3.35 -5.50
C HIS A 100 -33.76 -2.85 -4.10
N ARG A 101 -33.92 -3.70 -3.08
CA ARG A 101 -33.59 -3.38 -1.67
C ARG A 101 -32.16 -2.86 -1.44
N ASP A 102 -31.21 -3.29 -2.26
CA ASP A 102 -29.80 -2.88 -2.16
C ASP A 102 -29.46 -1.61 -2.97
N TRP A 103 -30.44 -1.01 -3.65
CA TRP A 103 -30.26 0.24 -4.40
C TRP A 103 -29.69 1.40 -3.56
N PRO A 104 -30.13 1.63 -2.30
CA PRO A 104 -29.52 2.66 -1.46
C PRO A 104 -28.03 2.40 -1.17
N LYS A 105 -27.63 1.13 -0.98
CA LYS A 105 -26.21 0.76 -0.81
C LYS A 105 -25.43 0.97 -2.09
N LEU A 106 -26.05 0.68 -3.25
CA LEU A 106 -25.42 0.90 -4.54
C LEU A 106 -25.15 2.39 -4.80
N LYS A 107 -26.06 3.30 -4.42
CA LYS A 107 -25.81 4.75 -4.49
C LYS A 107 -24.63 5.17 -3.64
N LYS A 108 -24.54 4.64 -2.41
CA LYS A 108 -23.37 4.87 -1.54
C LYS A 108 -22.08 4.36 -2.19
N LEU A 109 -22.12 3.18 -2.81
CA LEU A 109 -20.96 2.62 -3.49
C LEU A 109 -20.56 3.46 -4.70
N ALA A 110 -21.52 4.00 -5.46
CA ALA A 110 -21.23 4.90 -6.57
C ALA A 110 -20.51 6.17 -6.10
N LEU A 111 -20.87 6.72 -4.94
CA LEU A 111 -20.12 7.84 -4.34
C LEU A 111 -18.68 7.46 -4.00
N VAL A 112 -18.49 6.31 -3.36
CA VAL A 112 -17.14 5.80 -3.04
C VAL A 112 -16.32 5.57 -4.31
N CYS A 113 -16.92 5.04 -5.37
CA CYS A 113 -16.23 4.89 -6.65
C CYS A 113 -15.92 6.24 -7.31
N LEU A 114 -16.77 7.26 -7.16
CA LEU A 114 -16.48 8.62 -7.64
C LEU A 114 -15.32 9.24 -6.89
N ASP A 115 -15.29 9.11 -5.56
CA ASP A 115 -14.17 9.57 -4.74
C ASP A 115 -12.87 8.87 -5.18
N PHE A 116 -12.90 7.55 -5.39
CA PHE A 116 -11.78 6.80 -5.97
C PHE A 116 -11.33 7.34 -7.33
N CYS A 117 -12.27 7.70 -8.22
CA CYS A 117 -11.92 8.29 -9.52
C CYS A 117 -11.25 9.65 -9.35
N ASN A 118 -11.77 10.51 -8.47
CA ASN A 118 -11.25 11.85 -8.24
C ASN A 118 -9.86 11.81 -7.62
N ASP A 119 -9.66 10.96 -6.60
CA ASP A 119 -8.39 10.83 -5.90
C ASP A 119 -7.27 10.33 -6.82
N ASN A 120 -7.62 9.51 -7.81
CA ASN A 120 -6.68 8.90 -8.76
C ASN A 120 -6.70 9.56 -10.16
N ASN A 121 -7.43 10.66 -10.33
CA ASN A 121 -7.61 11.38 -11.60
C ASN A 121 -8.02 10.47 -12.79
N LEU A 122 -9.00 9.60 -12.57
CA LEU A 122 -9.49 8.63 -13.55
C LEU A 122 -10.79 9.09 -14.21
N ASP A 123 -10.97 8.73 -15.49
CA ASP A 123 -12.29 8.78 -16.11
C ASP A 123 -13.28 7.93 -15.30
N LYS A 124 -14.51 8.44 -15.15
CA LYS A 124 -15.54 7.82 -14.31
C LYS A 124 -15.76 6.35 -14.64
N LYS A 125 -15.94 6.01 -15.92
CA LYS A 125 -16.22 4.62 -16.31
C LYS A 125 -15.00 3.74 -16.08
N ALA A 126 -13.82 4.24 -16.42
CA ALA A 126 -12.55 3.52 -16.21
C ALA A 126 -12.29 3.28 -14.72
N GLY A 127 -12.42 4.30 -13.87
CA GLY A 127 -12.21 4.19 -12.43
C GLY A 127 -13.24 3.29 -11.74
N PHE A 128 -14.51 3.34 -12.15
CA PHE A 128 -15.52 2.38 -11.64
C PHE A 128 -15.14 0.94 -11.99
N ILE A 129 -14.72 0.68 -13.23
CA ILE A 129 -14.28 -0.65 -13.65
C ILE A 129 -13.07 -1.09 -12.82
N ARG A 130 -12.07 -0.24 -12.64
CA ARG A 130 -10.86 -0.56 -11.87
C ARG A 130 -11.17 -0.88 -10.41
N TYR A 131 -11.94 -0.02 -9.76
CA TYR A 131 -12.39 -0.24 -8.38
C TYR A 131 -13.11 -1.59 -8.23
N LEU A 132 -14.05 -1.87 -9.13
CA LEU A 132 -14.81 -3.12 -9.12
C LEU A 132 -13.94 -4.35 -9.42
N GLN A 133 -12.99 -4.26 -10.34
CA GLN A 133 -12.08 -5.38 -10.65
C GLN A 133 -11.29 -5.79 -9.41
N ILE A 134 -10.61 -4.82 -8.78
CA ILE A 134 -9.83 -5.05 -7.57
C ILE A 134 -10.72 -5.58 -6.45
N GLY A 135 -11.86 -4.92 -6.20
CA GLY A 135 -12.76 -5.32 -5.13
C GLY A 135 -13.38 -6.70 -5.33
N LEU A 136 -13.86 -7.03 -6.54
CA LEU A 136 -14.49 -8.32 -6.82
C LEU A 136 -13.50 -9.49 -6.74
N ASP A 137 -12.21 -9.26 -7.05
CA ASP A 137 -11.18 -10.30 -6.94
C ASP A 137 -10.86 -10.69 -5.49
N LYS A 138 -11.18 -9.83 -4.52
CA LYS A 138 -11.05 -10.12 -3.09
C LYS A 138 -12.27 -10.81 -2.48
N ILE A 139 -13.40 -10.85 -3.19
CA ILE A 139 -14.66 -11.38 -2.64
C ILE A 139 -14.75 -12.88 -2.86
N THR A 140 -14.65 -13.64 -1.77
CA THR A 140 -14.85 -15.09 -1.75
C THR A 140 -16.34 -15.50 -1.74
N SER A 141 -17.20 -14.66 -1.18
CA SER A 141 -18.65 -14.90 -1.08
C SER A 141 -19.46 -13.68 -1.52
N TYR A 142 -20.34 -13.90 -2.49
CA TYR A 142 -21.16 -12.85 -3.11
C TYR A 142 -22.38 -12.43 -2.27
N ARG A 143 -22.58 -13.00 -1.08
CA ARG A 143 -23.59 -12.49 -0.13
C ARG A 143 -23.20 -11.09 0.33
N ASN A 144 -24.12 -10.14 0.21
CA ASN A 144 -23.93 -8.73 0.59
C ASN A 144 -22.66 -8.09 -0.03
N TYR A 145 -22.32 -8.46 -1.27
CA TYR A 145 -21.07 -8.02 -1.91
C TYR A 145 -20.96 -6.49 -2.04
N ILE A 146 -22.08 -5.76 -2.20
CA ILE A 146 -22.07 -4.28 -2.24
C ILE A 146 -21.59 -3.70 -0.92
N GLY A 147 -22.04 -4.27 0.21
CA GLY A 147 -21.56 -3.89 1.53
C GLY A 147 -20.07 -4.17 1.68
N LYS A 148 -19.61 -5.34 1.25
CA LYS A 148 -18.17 -5.68 1.27
C LYS A 148 -17.34 -4.73 0.43
N LEU A 149 -17.80 -4.36 -0.77
CA LEU A 149 -17.11 -3.38 -1.61
C LEU A 149 -16.98 -2.02 -0.90
N LEU A 150 -18.05 -1.56 -0.24
CA LEU A 150 -18.00 -0.35 0.59
C LEU A 150 -16.97 -0.46 1.72
N ASP A 151 -16.99 -1.56 2.47
CA ASP A 151 -16.11 -1.77 3.61
C ASP A 151 -14.62 -1.89 3.20
N MET A 152 -14.36 -2.37 1.98
CA MET A 152 -13.00 -2.56 1.45
C MET A 152 -12.42 -1.33 0.73
N ALA A 153 -13.08 -0.17 0.77
CA ALA A 153 -12.65 1.00 -0.01
C ALA A 153 -11.18 1.39 0.20
N GLU A 154 -10.69 1.36 1.45
CA GLU A 154 -9.29 1.65 1.76
C GLU A 154 -8.35 0.58 1.19
N SER A 155 -8.69 -0.71 1.37
CA SER A 155 -7.88 -1.81 0.84
C SER A 155 -7.84 -1.84 -0.69
N ILE A 156 -8.90 -1.40 -1.37
CA ILE A 156 -8.94 -1.26 -2.83
C ILE A 156 -8.02 -0.12 -3.28
N ASN A 157 -8.05 1.03 -2.59
CA ASN A 157 -7.15 2.15 -2.88
C ASN A 157 -5.68 1.74 -2.72
N GLN A 158 -5.32 1.11 -1.59
CA GLN A 158 -3.96 0.64 -1.34
C GLN A 158 -3.49 -0.33 -2.42
N GLU A 159 -4.34 -1.28 -2.83
CA GLU A 159 -3.97 -2.22 -3.90
C GLU A 159 -3.82 -1.54 -5.26
N TYR A 160 -4.66 -0.53 -5.54
CA TYR A 160 -4.53 0.25 -6.76
C TYR A 160 -3.21 1.04 -6.80
N GLU A 161 -2.81 1.67 -5.70
CA GLU A 161 -1.51 2.36 -5.58
C GLU A 161 -0.33 1.40 -5.81
N LEU A 162 -0.41 0.18 -5.28
CA LEU A 162 0.60 -0.84 -5.51
C LEU A 162 0.65 -1.30 -6.96
N LEU A 163 -0.50 -1.45 -7.60
CA LEU A 163 -0.58 -1.78 -9.03
C LEU A 163 0.02 -0.67 -9.90
N LEU A 164 -0.19 0.60 -9.54
CA LEU A 164 0.46 1.73 -10.22
C LEU A 164 1.98 1.66 -10.06
N GLN A 165 2.50 1.46 -8.85
CA GLN A 165 3.94 1.31 -8.63
C GLN A 165 4.55 0.16 -9.42
N ILE A 166 3.84 -0.98 -9.52
CA ILE A 166 4.29 -2.12 -10.33
C ILE A 166 4.23 -1.80 -11.84
N GLN A 167 3.22 -1.06 -12.28
CA GLN A 167 3.09 -0.64 -13.66
C GLN A 167 4.23 0.30 -14.06
N ASP A 168 4.59 1.20 -13.15
CA ASP A 168 5.61 2.24 -13.30
C ASP A 168 7.04 1.75 -13.01
N ASP A 169 7.22 0.46 -12.73
CA ASP A 169 8.53 -0.16 -12.58
C ASP A 169 9.40 0.07 -13.82
N THR A 170 10.50 0.78 -13.61
CA THR A 170 11.42 1.23 -14.65
C THR A 170 12.31 0.11 -15.19
N ASN A 171 12.48 -1.00 -14.45
CA ASN A 171 13.30 -2.13 -14.87
C ASN A 171 12.63 -3.49 -14.55
N LYS A 172 11.53 -3.76 -15.26
CA LYS A 172 10.76 -5.00 -15.14
C LYS A 172 11.58 -6.29 -15.31
N PRO A 173 12.52 -6.39 -16.27
CA PRO A 173 13.35 -7.58 -16.41
C PRO A 173 14.16 -7.90 -15.16
N GLU A 174 14.87 -6.93 -14.60
CA GLU A 174 15.68 -7.13 -13.40
C GLU A 174 14.84 -7.44 -12.17
N THR A 175 13.72 -6.72 -11.97
CA THR A 175 12.77 -7.05 -10.90
C THR A 175 12.23 -8.48 -11.04
N GLN A 176 11.98 -8.94 -12.26
CA GLN A 176 11.58 -10.32 -12.50
C GLN A 176 12.72 -11.31 -12.19
N GLU A 177 13.96 -11.00 -12.53
CA GLU A 177 15.12 -11.83 -12.18
C GLU A 177 15.27 -11.99 -10.66
N ILE A 178 15.09 -10.91 -9.90
CA ILE A 178 15.11 -10.93 -8.43
C ILE A 178 13.98 -11.84 -7.89
N HIS A 179 12.76 -11.67 -8.41
CA HIS A 179 11.63 -12.53 -8.06
C HIS A 179 11.92 -14.01 -8.35
N ASP A 180 12.37 -14.32 -9.56
CA ASP A 180 12.60 -15.69 -10.02
C ASP A 180 13.77 -16.32 -9.23
N TYR A 181 14.81 -15.54 -8.88
CA TYR A 181 15.90 -15.98 -8.01
C TYR A 181 15.41 -16.33 -6.60
N TYR A 182 14.61 -15.46 -5.97
CA TYR A 182 13.99 -15.70 -4.66
C TYR A 182 13.13 -16.98 -4.66
N VAL A 183 12.25 -17.13 -5.66
CA VAL A 183 11.40 -18.33 -5.78
C VAL A 183 12.24 -19.59 -5.99
N SER A 184 13.32 -19.50 -6.77
CA SER A 184 14.21 -20.64 -7.00
C SER A 184 14.89 -21.14 -5.72
N LYS A 185 15.21 -20.25 -4.77
CA LYS A 185 15.80 -20.62 -3.47
C LYS A 185 14.82 -21.44 -2.64
N ILE A 186 13.55 -21.04 -2.60
CA ILE A 186 12.50 -21.79 -1.88
C ILE A 186 12.24 -23.13 -2.58
N SER A 187 12.12 -23.11 -3.91
CA SER A 187 11.83 -24.31 -4.70
C SER A 187 12.93 -25.36 -4.59
N LYS A 188 14.21 -24.98 -4.58
CA LYS A 188 15.33 -25.91 -4.38
C LYS A 188 15.26 -26.67 -3.05
N ASN A 189 14.72 -26.04 -2.01
CA ASN A 189 14.65 -26.65 -0.67
C ASN A 189 13.33 -27.38 -0.41
N THR A 190 12.23 -26.98 -1.06
CA THR A 190 10.89 -27.51 -0.77
C THR A 190 10.28 -28.34 -1.90
N GLY A 191 10.82 -28.24 -3.12
CA GLY A 191 10.21 -28.75 -4.34
C GLY A 191 8.98 -27.96 -4.81
N LEU A 192 8.55 -26.93 -4.06
CA LEU A 192 7.35 -26.14 -4.37
C LEU A 192 7.75 -24.77 -4.92
N SER A 193 7.04 -24.34 -5.98
CA SER A 193 7.21 -23.01 -6.57
C SER A 193 5.94 -22.20 -6.37
N GLU A 194 6.07 -21.04 -5.74
CA GLU A 194 4.99 -20.07 -5.64
C GLU A 194 5.19 -18.95 -6.66
N ASN A 195 4.09 -18.42 -7.21
CA ASN A 195 4.13 -17.30 -8.15
C ASN A 195 3.55 -16.05 -7.50
N TYR A 196 4.38 -15.01 -7.33
CA TYR A 196 3.98 -13.74 -6.72
C TYR A 196 3.60 -12.67 -7.76
N LYS A 197 3.75 -12.91 -9.07
CA LYS A 197 3.46 -11.94 -10.14
C LYS A 197 2.02 -11.42 -10.10
N ASN A 198 1.08 -12.26 -9.66
CA ASN A 198 -0.34 -11.92 -9.53
C ASN A 198 -0.71 -11.47 -8.10
N LYS A 199 0.27 -11.19 -7.24
CA LYS A 199 0.07 -10.77 -5.84
C LYS A 199 0.76 -9.42 -5.62
N PRO A 200 0.12 -8.28 -5.96
CA PRO A 200 0.73 -6.95 -5.90
C PRO A 200 1.38 -6.63 -4.54
N ASN A 201 0.70 -6.97 -3.44
CA ASN A 201 1.18 -6.78 -2.07
C ASN A 201 2.52 -7.48 -1.77
N LYS A 202 2.86 -8.54 -2.52
CA LYS A 202 4.12 -9.28 -2.38
C LYS A 202 5.11 -8.88 -3.45
N TYR A 203 4.64 -8.69 -4.68
CA TYR A 203 5.50 -8.40 -5.83
C TYR A 203 6.21 -7.06 -5.69
N ILE A 204 5.55 -6.07 -5.08
CA ILE A 204 6.14 -4.75 -4.82
C ILE A 204 7.47 -4.83 -4.05
N SER A 205 7.65 -5.84 -3.21
CA SER A 205 8.88 -6.02 -2.46
C SER A 205 10.09 -6.27 -3.36
N PHE A 206 9.91 -6.93 -4.51
CA PHE A 206 11.02 -7.18 -5.43
C PHE A 206 11.46 -5.92 -6.18
N ILE A 207 10.53 -4.99 -6.43
CA ILE A 207 10.87 -3.65 -6.95
C ILE A 207 11.69 -2.90 -5.90
N LYS A 208 11.22 -2.88 -4.66
CA LYS A 208 11.93 -2.22 -3.56
C LYS A 208 13.30 -2.84 -3.29
N VAL A 209 13.44 -4.16 -3.43
CA VAL A 209 14.74 -4.84 -3.34
C VAL A 209 15.66 -4.34 -4.46
N ARG A 210 15.19 -4.28 -5.71
CA ARG A 210 15.97 -3.74 -6.84
C ARG A 210 16.48 -2.33 -6.54
N GLU A 211 15.57 -1.42 -6.19
CA GLU A 211 15.91 -0.03 -5.87
C GLU A 211 16.93 0.06 -4.73
N LEU A 212 16.75 -0.77 -3.70
CA LEU A 212 17.66 -0.82 -2.55
C LEU A 212 19.03 -1.40 -2.95
N THR A 213 19.08 -2.43 -3.78
CA THR A 213 20.34 -3.02 -4.25
C THR A 213 21.10 -2.07 -5.17
N ASP A 214 20.38 -1.30 -6.00
CA ASP A 214 20.93 -0.24 -6.83
C ASP A 214 21.52 0.89 -5.96
N GLU A 215 20.78 1.34 -4.95
CA GLU A 215 21.25 2.38 -4.01
C GLU A 215 22.48 1.92 -3.21
N LEU A 216 22.45 0.67 -2.77
CA LEU A 216 23.53 0.08 -1.99
C LEU A 216 24.73 -0.35 -2.85
N ASP A 217 24.61 -0.38 -4.17
CA ASP A 217 25.62 -0.92 -5.09
C ASP A 217 26.04 -2.35 -4.68
N ILE A 218 25.04 -3.20 -4.42
CA ILE A 218 25.21 -4.59 -3.99
C ILE A 218 24.45 -5.48 -4.98
N PRO A 219 25.07 -6.53 -5.54
CA PRO A 219 24.36 -7.49 -6.37
C PRO A 219 23.16 -8.10 -5.65
N PHE A 220 22.02 -8.17 -6.33
CA PHE A 220 20.76 -8.62 -5.72
C PHE A 220 20.83 -10.07 -5.21
N ASP A 221 21.63 -10.93 -5.84
CA ASP A 221 21.81 -12.32 -5.44
C ASP A 221 22.49 -12.42 -4.08
N ILE A 222 23.52 -11.60 -3.83
CA ILE A 222 24.15 -11.45 -2.52
C ILE A 222 23.16 -10.93 -1.49
N TYR A 223 22.35 -9.94 -1.85
CA TYR A 223 21.34 -9.38 -0.95
C TYR A 223 20.32 -10.45 -0.53
N ILE A 224 19.76 -11.18 -1.49
CA ILE A 224 18.76 -12.23 -1.24
C ILE A 224 19.39 -13.38 -0.43
N ASP A 225 20.61 -13.80 -0.75
CA ASP A 225 21.31 -14.87 -0.01
C ASP A 225 21.48 -14.52 1.46
N ALA A 226 21.84 -13.26 1.76
CA ALA A 226 21.92 -12.77 3.14
C ALA A 226 20.58 -12.90 3.90
N GLN A 227 19.45 -12.67 3.22
CA GLN A 227 18.13 -12.79 3.85
C GLN A 227 17.78 -14.23 4.20
N PHE A 228 18.14 -15.19 3.34
CA PHE A 228 17.91 -16.62 3.58
C PHE A 228 18.85 -17.17 4.65
N GLU A 229 20.15 -16.86 4.56
CA GLU A 229 21.15 -17.37 5.50
C GLU A 229 20.85 -16.96 6.95
N ALA A 230 20.40 -15.72 7.15
CA ALA A 230 20.06 -15.22 8.47
C ALA A 230 18.87 -15.94 9.14
N LEU A 231 18.04 -16.66 8.36
CA LEU A 231 16.89 -17.42 8.85
C LEU A 231 17.08 -18.95 8.75
N ALA A 232 18.20 -19.40 8.18
CA ALA A 232 18.49 -20.81 7.99
C ALA A 232 18.53 -21.60 9.32
N TRP A 233 19.00 -20.97 10.40
CA TRP A 233 19.06 -21.60 11.74
C TRP A 233 17.67 -22.02 12.26
N ALA A 234 16.61 -21.33 11.84
CA ALA A 234 15.23 -21.61 12.24
C ALA A 234 14.48 -22.49 11.22
N ASN A 235 15.18 -23.03 10.22
CA ASN A 235 14.59 -23.73 9.06
C ASN A 235 13.46 -22.91 8.41
N SER A 236 13.65 -21.59 8.32
CA SER A 236 12.66 -20.65 7.80
C SER A 236 13.27 -19.80 6.68
N PHE A 237 12.41 -19.10 5.96
CA PHE A 237 12.79 -18.18 4.89
C PHE A 237 11.99 -16.87 5.03
N PRO A 238 12.52 -15.75 4.52
CA PRO A 238 11.87 -14.46 4.67
C PRO A 238 10.65 -14.39 3.75
N ASP A 239 9.49 -13.97 4.25
CA ASP A 239 8.37 -13.59 3.40
C ASP A 239 8.77 -12.40 2.50
N PRO A 240 8.22 -12.23 1.27
CA PRO A 240 8.60 -11.11 0.41
C PRO A 240 8.52 -9.74 1.09
N ASN A 241 7.56 -9.51 1.98
CA ASN A 241 7.42 -8.25 2.71
C ASN A 241 8.55 -7.99 3.72
N GLN A 242 9.31 -9.03 4.10
CA GLN A 242 10.43 -8.97 5.02
C GLN A 242 11.78 -8.79 4.32
N LEU A 243 11.80 -8.68 2.99
CA LEU A 243 13.00 -8.44 2.19
C LEU A 243 13.47 -6.98 2.22
N VAL A 244 12.74 -6.10 2.92
CA VAL A 244 13.05 -4.67 3.01
C VAL A 244 12.88 -4.17 4.45
N GLY A 245 13.45 -3.01 4.75
CA GLY A 245 13.42 -2.38 6.07
C GLY A 245 14.57 -2.79 6.99
N ASP A 246 14.56 -2.29 8.22
CA ASP A 246 15.71 -2.33 9.15
C ASP A 246 16.22 -3.75 9.40
N LYS A 247 15.31 -4.71 9.62
CA LYS A 247 15.70 -6.12 9.82
C LYS A 247 16.38 -6.72 8.59
N ALA A 248 15.95 -6.35 7.38
CA ALA A 248 16.60 -6.83 6.16
C ALA A 248 18.02 -6.26 6.03
N MET A 249 18.21 -5.01 6.46
CA MET A 249 19.52 -4.36 6.53
C MET A 249 20.43 -4.96 7.60
N GLU A 250 19.90 -5.29 8.78
CA GLU A 250 20.66 -6.00 9.82
C GLU A 250 21.18 -7.36 9.32
N ARG A 251 20.32 -8.14 8.64
CA ARG A 251 20.70 -9.42 8.04
C ARG A 251 21.79 -9.26 6.98
N LEU A 252 21.66 -8.26 6.11
CA LEU A 252 22.68 -7.93 5.13
C LEU A 252 24.01 -7.57 5.79
N ASN A 253 24.01 -6.65 6.77
CA ASN A 253 25.22 -6.22 7.47
C ASN A 253 25.94 -7.40 8.14
N LYS A 254 25.17 -8.29 8.78
CA LYS A 254 25.71 -9.51 9.38
C LYS A 254 26.37 -10.40 8.33
N TYR A 255 25.68 -10.66 7.22
CA TYR A 255 26.21 -11.49 6.13
C TYR A 255 27.49 -10.91 5.53
N LEU A 256 27.52 -9.59 5.26
CA LEU A 256 28.70 -8.92 4.73
C LEU A 256 29.89 -9.00 5.71
N TYR A 257 29.63 -8.83 7.01
CA TYR A 257 30.65 -8.95 8.05
C TYR A 257 31.23 -10.36 8.12
N GLU A 258 30.37 -11.39 8.18
CA GLU A 258 30.77 -12.81 8.26
C GLU A 258 31.55 -13.25 7.02
N ASN A 259 31.14 -12.79 5.84
CA ASN A 259 31.80 -13.10 4.58
C ASN A 259 32.96 -12.17 4.23
N LYS A 260 33.32 -11.23 5.11
CA LYS A 260 34.40 -10.23 4.92
C LYS A 260 34.24 -9.43 3.62
N ILE A 261 33.00 -9.20 3.19
CA ILE A 261 32.69 -8.41 2.00
C ILE A 261 32.72 -6.93 2.42
N ARG A 262 33.71 -6.19 1.90
CA ARG A 262 33.81 -4.75 2.12
C ARG A 262 33.19 -4.01 0.94
N LYS A 263 32.22 -3.13 1.21
CA LYS A 263 31.78 -2.13 0.25
C LYS A 263 32.97 -1.22 -0.04
N LYS A 264 33.45 -1.18 -1.30
CA LYS A 264 34.40 -0.14 -1.71
C LYS A 264 33.64 1.19 -1.55
N GLY A 265 34.11 2.07 -0.68
CA GLY A 265 33.56 3.43 -0.60
C GLY A 265 33.63 4.08 -1.98
N LYS A 266 32.69 4.98 -2.30
CA LYS A 266 32.69 5.72 -3.56
C LYS A 266 34.01 6.50 -3.74
N LYS A 267 35.01 5.87 -4.36
CA LYS A 267 36.04 6.46 -5.22
C LYS A 267 36.88 5.36 -5.89
N GLU A 268 37.08 5.59 -7.18
CA GLU A 268 37.89 4.88 -8.17
C GLU A 268 37.33 3.56 -8.72
N ILE A 269 36.76 3.71 -9.92
CA ILE A 269 36.57 2.69 -10.94
C ILE A 269 37.88 1.89 -11.05
N LYS A 270 37.85 0.64 -10.59
CA LYS A 270 38.77 -0.39 -11.05
C LYS A 270 38.03 -1.23 -12.07
N THR A 271 38.66 -1.37 -13.23
CA THR A 271 38.14 -1.90 -14.49
C THR A 271 37.33 -3.19 -14.35
N ASN A 272 36.32 -3.29 -15.21
CA ASN A 272 35.29 -4.35 -15.28
C ASN A 272 35.84 -5.80 -15.28
N ASP A 273 37.12 -5.98 -15.58
CA ASP A 273 37.76 -7.29 -15.67
C ASP A 273 38.16 -7.87 -14.30
N GLU A 274 38.49 -7.04 -13.30
CA GLU A 274 38.85 -7.51 -11.96
C GLU A 274 37.64 -8.04 -11.16
N LEU A 275 36.47 -7.44 -11.40
CA LEU A 275 35.20 -7.84 -10.77
C LEU A 275 34.72 -9.20 -11.30
N LYS A 276 34.82 -9.42 -12.62
CA LYS A 276 34.52 -10.72 -13.23
C LYS A 276 35.43 -11.82 -12.69
N ASP A 277 36.71 -11.52 -12.51
CA ASP A 277 37.70 -12.50 -12.07
C ASP A 277 37.54 -12.88 -10.58
N ALA A 278 37.13 -11.94 -9.74
CA ALA A 278 36.81 -12.19 -8.33
C ALA A 278 35.52 -13.02 -8.16
N LEU A 279 34.47 -12.73 -8.94
CA LEU A 279 33.20 -13.48 -8.91
C LEU A 279 33.35 -14.89 -9.48
N LEU A 280 34.19 -15.08 -10.50
CA LEU A 280 34.48 -16.39 -11.08
C LEU A 280 35.19 -17.31 -10.06
N LYS A 281 36.15 -16.79 -9.30
CA LYS A 281 36.86 -17.54 -8.25
C LYS A 281 35.94 -17.97 -7.11
N LEU A 282 34.90 -17.18 -6.83
CA LEU A 282 33.86 -17.53 -5.85
C LEU A 282 32.94 -18.66 -6.35
N LYS A 283 32.52 -18.62 -7.63
CA LYS A 283 31.73 -19.71 -8.27
C LYS A 283 32.48 -21.03 -8.38
N LEU A 284 33.81 -21.00 -8.51
CA LEU A 284 34.64 -22.21 -8.58
C LEU A 284 34.86 -22.86 -7.21
N LYS A 285 34.81 -22.09 -6.11
CA LYS A 285 34.91 -22.61 -4.74
C LYS A 285 33.64 -23.31 -4.27
N THR A 286 32.47 -22.86 -4.71
CA THR A 286 31.17 -23.45 -4.33
C THR A 286 30.84 -24.73 -5.08
N ARG A 287 31.53 -25.05 -6.18
CA ARG A 287 31.37 -26.31 -6.95
C ARG A 287 32.23 -27.48 -6.46
N LYS A 288 33.10 -27.27 -5.47
CA LYS A 288 34.00 -28.31 -4.92
C LYS A 288 33.59 -28.82 -3.53
N LYS A 289 32.34 -28.60 -3.13
CA LYS A 289 31.74 -29.22 -1.94
C LYS A 289 30.47 -29.96 -2.33
#